data_AF-A0A958GG48-F1
#
_entry.id   AF-A0A958GG48-F1
#
_cell.length_a   1.000
_cell.length_b   1.000
_cell.length_c   1.000
_cell.angle_alpha   90.00
_cell.angle_beta   90.00
_cell.angle_gamma   90.00
#
_symmetry.space_group_name_H-M   'P 1'
#
loop_
_entity.id
_entity.type
_entity.pdbx_description
1 polymer ?
#
loop_
_entity_poly.entity_id
_entity_poly.type
_entity_poly.pdbx_seq_one_letter_code
_entity_poly.pdbx_strand_id
1 'polypeptide(L)'
;MELSPKDTCNSRAYLRTPLESFIKQRFPYGAPIRLGIIPFATPANFAAHGDELPGIGQELARHLQREFLSHGAVTITEILPRSDWPGQREEFYHGNFRSIAMAHDAGFDLVLVGIVEPPNSLDSLSAHAKLIEVEGGITIWNGSSTVGTNRRTLNNQTPNNWWATYTPNDLQTNLLIEKLAQCLVQDALLDEVTPE
;
A
#
# COMPACT_ATOMS: atom_id res chain seq x y z
N MET A 1 17.88 1.52 13.42
CA MET A 1 18.15 0.14 12.95
C MET A 1 18.07 0.23 11.44
N GLU A 2 19.21 0.33 10.76
CA GLU A 2 19.24 0.52 9.31
C GLU A 2 18.83 -0.77 8.61
N LEU A 3 17.93 -0.64 7.63
CA LEU A 3 17.55 -1.72 6.75
C LEU A 3 18.78 -2.17 5.96
N SER A 4 19.01 -3.48 5.92
CA SER A 4 20.11 -4.04 5.12
C SER A 4 19.81 -3.78 3.64
N PRO A 5 20.81 -3.43 2.80
CA PRO A 5 20.63 -3.12 1.36
C PRO A 5 20.11 -4.29 0.49
N LYS A 6 19.58 -5.36 1.10
CA LYS A 6 18.94 -6.52 0.45
C LYS A 6 17.44 -6.62 0.70
N ASP A 7 16.80 -5.62 1.32
CA ASP A 7 15.34 -5.57 1.35
C ASP A 7 14.84 -5.25 -0.05
N THR A 8 14.37 -6.30 -0.73
CA THR A 8 14.00 -6.24 -2.13
C THR A 8 12.54 -5.82 -2.23
N CYS A 9 12.29 -4.65 -2.83
CA CYS A 9 10.98 -4.33 -3.39
C CYS A 9 10.81 -5.17 -4.65
N ASN A 10 9.99 -6.22 -4.62
CA ASN A 10 9.56 -6.91 -5.82
C ASN A 10 8.20 -6.32 -6.23
N SER A 11 8.25 -5.23 -7.00
CA SER A 11 7.08 -4.51 -7.50
C SER A 11 6.80 -4.88 -8.96
N ARG A 12 5.53 -5.04 -9.30
CA ARG A 12 5.04 -5.30 -10.64
C ARG A 12 3.81 -4.46 -10.92
N ALA A 13 3.90 -3.54 -11.87
CA ALA A 13 2.76 -2.82 -12.42
C ALA A 13 2.14 -3.60 -13.61
N TYR A 14 0.82 -3.75 -13.60
CA TYR A 14 0.03 -4.30 -14.71
C TYR A 14 -0.52 -3.21 -15.63
N LEU A 15 -0.78 -2.04 -15.07
CA LEU A 15 -1.14 -0.83 -15.80
C LEU A 15 -0.31 0.32 -15.23
N ARG A 16 0.35 1.07 -16.10
CA ARG A 16 1.28 2.12 -15.69
C ARG A 16 1.04 3.37 -16.52
N THR A 17 0.31 4.31 -15.93
CA THR A 17 0.39 5.72 -16.30
C THR A 17 1.04 6.43 -15.12
N PRO A 18 2.22 7.04 -15.29
CA PRO A 18 2.91 7.74 -14.20
C PRO A 18 1.99 8.82 -13.64
N LEU A 19 1.83 8.84 -12.32
CA LEU A 19 0.85 9.72 -11.67
C LEU A 19 1.13 11.19 -12.00
N GLU A 20 2.39 11.62 -11.98
CA GLU A 20 2.73 13.01 -12.29
C GLU A 20 2.37 13.41 -13.72
N SER A 21 2.66 12.53 -14.68
CA SER A 21 2.38 12.76 -16.10
C SER A 21 0.87 12.81 -16.33
N PHE A 22 0.10 11.92 -15.70
CA PHE A 22 -1.35 11.97 -15.72
C PHE A 22 -1.89 13.27 -15.12
N ILE A 23 -1.39 13.68 -13.96
CA ILE A 23 -1.84 14.88 -13.27
C ILE A 23 -1.62 16.13 -14.13
N LYS A 24 -0.43 16.29 -14.70
CA LYS A 24 -0.07 17.42 -15.56
C LYS A 24 -0.93 17.51 -16.82
N GLN A 25 -1.35 16.37 -17.36
CA GLN A 25 -2.20 16.31 -18.56
C GLN A 25 -3.68 16.55 -18.23
N ARG A 26 -4.16 16.02 -17.10
CA ARG A 26 -5.58 15.96 -16.77
C ARG A 26 -6.10 17.20 -16.04
N PHE A 27 -5.29 17.79 -15.16
CA PHE A 27 -5.72 18.88 -14.28
C PHE A 27 -5.05 20.20 -14.65
N PRO A 28 -5.72 21.35 -14.44
CA PRO A 28 -5.10 22.66 -14.60
C PRO A 28 -3.85 22.81 -13.72
N TYR A 29 -2.87 23.55 -14.21
CA TYR A 29 -1.64 23.81 -13.45
C TYR A 29 -1.96 24.45 -12.09
N GLY A 30 -1.46 23.84 -11.01
CA GLY A 30 -1.66 24.32 -9.64
C GLY A 30 -3.02 23.98 -9.02
N ALA A 31 -3.86 23.17 -9.68
CA ALA A 31 -5.09 22.67 -9.07
C ALA A 31 -4.77 21.81 -7.83
N PRO A 32 -5.49 22.00 -6.69
CA PRO A 32 -5.29 21.19 -5.50
C PRO A 32 -5.91 19.80 -5.68
N ILE A 33 -5.09 18.80 -5.93
CA ILE A 33 -5.56 17.42 -6.20
C ILE A 33 -5.77 16.68 -4.88
N ARG A 34 -6.94 16.09 -4.72
CA ARG A 34 -7.37 15.34 -3.54
C ARG A 34 -7.33 13.84 -3.80
N LEU A 35 -6.48 13.15 -3.05
CA LEU A 35 -6.36 11.69 -3.03
C LEU A 35 -7.05 11.11 -1.79
N GLY A 36 -8.07 10.28 -2.01
CA GLY A 36 -8.67 9.44 -0.98
C GLY A 36 -7.98 8.08 -0.90
N ILE A 37 -7.48 7.68 0.27
CA ILE A 37 -6.90 6.35 0.51
C ILE A 37 -7.90 5.51 1.32
N ILE A 38 -8.43 4.46 0.70
CA ILE A 38 -9.26 3.48 1.39
C ILE A 38 -8.32 2.49 2.11
N PRO A 39 -8.52 2.24 3.42
CA PRO A 39 -7.74 1.25 4.15
C PRO A 39 -7.74 -0.10 3.43
N PHE A 40 -6.57 -0.73 3.32
CA PHE A 40 -6.44 -1.93 2.52
C PHE A 40 -7.24 -3.08 3.13
N ALA A 41 -7.95 -3.85 2.30
CA ALA A 41 -8.64 -5.02 2.78
C ALA A 41 -7.62 -6.08 3.23
N THR A 42 -7.71 -6.50 4.49
CA THR A 42 -6.80 -7.49 5.06
C THR A 42 -7.47 -8.87 5.20
N PRO A 43 -6.72 -9.97 5.01
CA PRO A 43 -7.14 -11.32 5.37
C PRO A 43 -7.56 -11.44 6.85
N ALA A 44 -8.47 -12.36 7.16
CA ALA A 44 -8.99 -12.54 8.52
C ALA A 44 -7.91 -12.87 9.57
N ASN A 45 -6.83 -13.56 9.17
CA ASN A 45 -5.68 -13.86 10.03
C ASN A 45 -4.84 -12.62 10.42
N PHE A 46 -5.10 -11.48 9.80
CA PHE A 46 -4.48 -10.19 10.12
C PHE A 46 -5.46 -9.17 10.73
N ALA A 47 -6.74 -9.53 10.88
CA ALA A 47 -7.67 -8.69 11.60
C ALA A 47 -7.20 -8.61 13.06
N ALA A 48 -7.04 -7.38 13.56
CA ALA A 48 -6.69 -7.15 14.95
C ALA A 48 -7.68 -7.90 15.84
N HIS A 49 -7.16 -8.73 16.76
CA HIS A 49 -8.00 -9.33 17.79
C HIS A 49 -8.30 -8.25 18.84
N GLY A 50 -9.44 -7.58 18.69
CA GLY A 50 -9.91 -6.53 19.59
C GLY A 50 -9.91 -5.13 18.97
N ASP A 51 -10.74 -4.24 19.52
CA ASP A 51 -10.98 -2.88 19.00
C ASP A 51 -9.82 -1.90 19.27
N GLU A 52 -8.76 -2.30 19.97
CA GLU A 52 -7.75 -1.38 20.49
C GLU A 52 -6.60 -1.06 19.52
N LEU A 53 -6.32 -1.90 18.52
CA LEU A 53 -5.21 -1.68 17.58
C LEU A 53 -5.70 -1.50 16.13
N PRO A 54 -5.21 -0.48 15.42
CA PRO A 54 -5.47 -0.32 13.99
C PRO A 54 -4.95 -1.54 13.23
N GLY A 55 -5.78 -2.12 12.37
CA GLY A 55 -5.38 -3.26 11.54
C GLY A 55 -4.27 -2.90 10.54
N ILE A 56 -3.57 -3.91 10.02
CA ILE A 56 -2.47 -3.74 9.06
C ILE A 56 -2.86 -2.84 7.87
N GLY A 57 -4.08 -2.97 7.36
CA GLY A 57 -4.56 -2.17 6.25
C GLY A 57 -4.69 -0.68 6.57
N GLN A 58 -5.03 -0.34 7.81
CA GLN A 58 -5.10 1.04 8.29
C GLN A 58 -3.70 1.62 8.46
N GLU A 59 -2.77 0.85 9.02
CA GLU A 59 -1.38 1.30 9.16
C GLU A 59 -0.71 1.48 7.80
N LEU A 60 -0.92 0.55 6.87
CA LEU A 60 -0.43 0.68 5.50
C LEU A 60 -0.97 1.95 4.84
N ALA A 61 -2.26 2.25 4.98
CA ALA A 61 -2.84 3.49 4.47
C ALA A 61 -2.20 4.75 5.07
N ARG A 62 -1.83 4.74 6.36
CA ARG A 62 -1.10 5.86 7.01
C ARG A 62 0.32 6.03 6.50
N HIS A 63 1.02 4.93 6.23
CA HIS A 63 2.35 5.00 5.62
C HIS A 63 2.25 5.52 4.17
N LEU A 64 1.30 5.01 3.38
CA LEU A 64 1.04 5.50 2.01
C LEU A 64 0.71 7.00 1.99
N GLN A 65 -0.15 7.47 2.89
CA GLN A 65 -0.47 8.89 3.01
C GLN A 65 0.79 9.75 3.23
N ARG A 66 1.66 9.33 4.15
CA ARG A 66 2.92 10.05 4.43
C ARG A 66 3.84 10.07 3.23
N GLU A 67 3.98 8.96 2.52
CA GLU A 67 4.83 8.86 1.35
C GLU A 67 4.29 9.68 0.16
N PHE A 68 2.98 9.68 -0.10
CA PHE A 68 2.41 10.55 -1.14
C PHE A 68 2.62 12.04 -0.83
N LEU A 69 2.45 12.44 0.44
CA LEU A 69 2.68 13.80 0.88
C LEU A 69 4.17 14.19 0.84
N SER A 70 5.08 13.28 1.18
CA SER A 70 6.53 13.55 1.17
C SER A 70 7.06 13.78 -0.25
N HIS A 71 6.51 13.07 -1.24
CA HIS A 71 6.85 13.23 -2.65
C HIS A 71 6.20 14.46 -3.31
N GLY A 72 5.15 15.04 -2.72
CA GLY A 72 4.48 16.24 -3.23
C GLY A 72 3.70 16.04 -4.54
N ALA A 73 3.47 14.79 -4.96
CA ALA A 73 2.75 14.47 -6.20
C ALA A 73 1.25 14.82 -6.11
N VAL A 74 0.67 14.74 -4.90
CA VAL A 74 -0.72 15.10 -4.61
C VAL A 74 -0.76 16.11 -3.47
N THR A 75 -1.61 17.12 -3.59
CA THR A 75 -1.64 18.23 -2.63
C THR A 75 -2.32 17.85 -1.32
N ILE A 76 -3.40 17.08 -1.42
CA ILE A 76 -4.22 16.69 -0.28
C ILE A 76 -4.37 15.17 -0.31
N THR A 77 -3.99 14.51 0.78
CA THR A 77 -4.19 13.07 0.92
C THR A 77 -4.93 12.78 2.21
N GLU A 78 -6.08 12.11 2.11
CA GLU A 78 -6.94 11.78 3.24
C GLU A 78 -7.14 10.27 3.31
N ILE A 79 -7.08 9.70 4.52
CA ILE A 79 -7.48 8.31 4.73
C ILE A 79 -8.98 8.28 4.97
N LEU A 80 -9.66 7.28 4.44
CA LEU A 80 -11.11 7.12 4.48
C LEU A 80 -11.48 5.98 5.45
N PRO A 81 -11.45 6.20 6.78
CA PRO A 81 -11.44 5.12 7.77
C PRO A 81 -12.80 4.45 8.00
N ARG A 82 -13.88 4.86 7.32
CA ARG A 82 -15.19 4.29 7.64
C ARG A 82 -15.25 2.84 7.16
N SER A 83 -15.66 1.94 8.04
CA SER A 83 -15.78 0.50 7.77
C SER A 83 -16.83 0.18 6.69
N ASP A 84 -17.75 1.10 6.43
CA ASP A 84 -18.77 0.98 5.39
C ASP A 84 -18.30 1.45 4.00
N TRP A 85 -17.04 1.91 3.87
CA TRP A 85 -16.50 2.22 2.55
C TRP A 85 -16.46 0.97 1.67
N PRO A 86 -17.00 1.05 0.44
CA PRO A 86 -16.79 0.08 -0.61
C PRO A 86 -15.32 0.06 -1.04
N GLY A 87 -14.88 -1.01 -1.69
CA GLY A 87 -13.45 -1.23 -2.03
C GLY A 87 -12.83 -2.41 -1.31
N GLN A 88 -13.69 -3.26 -0.73
CA GLN A 88 -13.29 -4.53 -0.17
C GLN A 88 -12.84 -5.51 -1.27
N ARG A 89 -12.31 -6.66 -0.83
CA ARG A 89 -11.69 -7.67 -1.69
C ARG A 89 -12.51 -8.05 -2.93
N GLU A 90 -13.83 -8.19 -2.78
CA GLU A 90 -14.71 -8.54 -3.89
C GLU A 90 -14.72 -7.43 -4.95
N GLU A 91 -14.84 -6.18 -4.54
CA GLU A 91 -14.95 -5.05 -5.46
C GLU A 91 -13.65 -4.74 -6.19
N PHE A 92 -12.51 -5.02 -5.54
CA PHE A 92 -11.17 -4.83 -6.09
C PHE A 92 -11.02 -5.46 -7.48
N TYR A 93 -11.61 -6.62 -7.70
CA TYR A 93 -11.54 -7.35 -8.99
C TYR A 93 -12.69 -7.05 -9.95
N HIS A 94 -13.74 -6.35 -9.50
CA HIS A 94 -14.93 -6.06 -10.30
C HIS A 94 -15.06 -4.56 -10.67
N GLY A 95 -13.97 -3.79 -10.59
CA GLY A 95 -13.91 -2.43 -11.13
C GLY A 95 -14.10 -1.29 -10.12
N ASN A 96 -14.31 -1.58 -8.84
CA ASN A 96 -14.39 -0.55 -7.77
C ASN A 96 -15.49 0.52 -7.95
N PHE A 97 -16.59 0.19 -8.62
CA PHE A 97 -17.64 1.16 -8.96
C PHE A 97 -18.23 1.91 -7.76
N ARG A 98 -18.41 1.23 -6.62
CA ARG A 98 -18.98 1.84 -5.42
C ARG A 98 -17.93 2.71 -4.71
N SER A 99 -16.66 2.28 -4.66
CA SER A 99 -15.56 3.11 -4.14
C SER A 99 -15.43 4.40 -4.93
N ILE A 100 -15.50 4.31 -6.26
CA ILE A 100 -15.44 5.46 -7.16
C ILE A 100 -16.63 6.38 -6.92
N ALA A 101 -17.85 5.85 -6.84
CA ALA A 101 -19.04 6.66 -6.58
C ALA A 101 -18.96 7.39 -5.24
N MET A 102 -18.53 6.72 -4.16
CA MET A 102 -18.37 7.38 -2.87
C MET A 102 -17.23 8.41 -2.84
N ALA A 103 -16.12 8.12 -3.53
CA ALA A 103 -15.02 9.07 -3.68
C ALA A 103 -15.48 10.32 -4.46
N HIS A 104 -16.30 10.13 -5.49
CA HIS A 104 -16.91 11.20 -6.27
C HIS A 104 -17.81 12.07 -5.40
N ASP A 105 -18.72 11.45 -4.64
CA ASP A 105 -19.64 12.16 -3.75
C ASP A 105 -18.91 12.92 -2.62
N ALA A 106 -17.74 12.44 -2.20
CA ALA A 106 -16.88 13.11 -1.22
C ALA A 106 -15.93 14.17 -1.84
N GLY A 107 -15.95 14.34 -3.16
CA GLY A 107 -15.18 15.33 -3.89
C GLY A 107 -13.68 15.02 -3.95
N PHE A 108 -13.31 13.75 -4.09
CA PHE A 108 -11.94 13.34 -4.39
C PHE A 108 -11.71 13.26 -5.90
N ASP A 109 -10.52 13.64 -6.35
CA ASP A 109 -10.11 13.53 -7.75
C ASP A 109 -9.55 12.12 -8.04
N LEU A 110 -8.87 11.56 -7.04
CA LEU A 110 -8.21 10.27 -7.09
C LEU A 110 -8.62 9.41 -5.90
N VAL A 111 -8.73 8.10 -6.11
CA VAL A 111 -8.93 7.13 -5.05
C VAL A 111 -7.92 5.98 -5.16
N LEU A 112 -7.29 5.64 -4.03
CA LEU A 112 -6.41 4.50 -3.88
C LEU A 112 -7.14 3.39 -3.12
N VAL A 113 -7.29 2.25 -3.78
CA VAL A 113 -7.82 1.01 -3.20
C VAL A 113 -6.75 -0.06 -3.21
N GLY A 114 -6.81 -0.98 -2.26
CA GLY A 114 -5.86 -2.08 -2.22
C GLY A 114 -6.26 -3.21 -1.30
N ILE A 115 -5.56 -4.32 -1.46
CA ILE A 115 -5.71 -5.53 -0.66
C ILE A 115 -4.33 -5.98 -0.20
N VAL A 116 -4.24 -6.42 1.06
CA VAL A 116 -3.06 -7.12 1.57
C VAL A 116 -3.25 -8.61 1.29
N GLU A 117 -2.24 -9.29 0.79
CA GLU A 117 -2.30 -10.74 0.61
C GLU A 117 -2.03 -11.49 1.92
N PRO A 118 -2.55 -12.73 2.07
CA PRO A 118 -2.10 -13.61 3.14
C PRO A 118 -0.57 -13.78 3.06
N PRO A 119 0.14 -13.74 4.20
CA PRO A 119 1.59 -13.79 4.17
C PRO A 119 2.04 -15.21 3.83
N ASN A 120 2.96 -15.35 2.89
CA ASN A 120 3.57 -16.64 2.57
C ASN A 120 4.63 -17.04 3.61
N SER A 121 5.16 -16.06 4.35
CA SER A 121 6.10 -16.25 5.46
C SER A 121 6.01 -15.10 6.46
N LEU A 122 6.50 -15.29 7.68
CA LEU A 122 6.57 -14.24 8.72
C LEU A 122 7.47 -13.06 8.34
N ASP A 123 8.37 -13.27 7.38
CA ASP A 123 9.37 -12.31 6.94
C ASP A 123 8.98 -11.60 5.64
N SER A 124 7.73 -11.75 5.16
CA SER A 124 7.28 -11.21 3.89
C SER A 124 5.87 -10.64 3.95
N LEU A 125 5.63 -9.55 3.23
CA LEU A 125 4.32 -8.91 3.11
C LEU A 125 4.10 -8.50 1.65
N SER A 126 2.90 -8.76 1.14
CA SER A 126 2.51 -8.47 -0.24
C SER A 126 1.18 -7.70 -0.27
N ALA A 127 1.05 -6.76 -1.20
CA ALA A 127 -0.19 -6.05 -1.43
C ALA A 127 -0.42 -5.76 -2.92
N HIS A 128 -1.69 -5.72 -3.31
CA HIS A 128 -2.13 -5.19 -4.60
C HIS A 128 -2.81 -3.86 -4.38
N ALA A 129 -2.60 -2.92 -5.29
CA ALA A 129 -3.21 -1.60 -5.21
C ALA A 129 -3.56 -1.06 -6.58
N LYS A 130 -4.59 -0.21 -6.60
CA LYS A 130 -5.06 0.51 -7.79
C LYS A 130 -5.26 1.98 -7.43
N LEU A 131 -4.71 2.84 -8.27
CA LEU A 131 -4.97 4.26 -8.24
C LEU A 131 -5.93 4.60 -9.38
N ILE A 132 -7.06 5.21 -9.05
CA ILE A 132 -8.18 5.41 -9.95
C ILE A 132 -8.54 6.89 -9.98
N GLU A 133 -8.68 7.45 -11.18
CA GLU A 133 -9.30 8.76 -11.37
C GLU A 133 -10.81 8.65 -11.23
N VAL A 134 -11.37 9.51 -10.38
CA VAL A 134 -12.73 9.35 -9.87
C VAL A 134 -13.79 9.80 -10.88
N GLU A 135 -13.55 10.88 -11.64
CA GLU A 135 -14.54 11.45 -12.56
C GLU A 135 -14.87 10.50 -13.74
N GLY A 136 -13.84 9.92 -14.36
CA GLY A 136 -13.96 8.97 -15.46
C GLY A 136 -13.89 7.51 -15.05
N GLY A 137 -13.59 7.20 -13.79
CA GLY A 137 -13.40 5.83 -13.30
C GLY A 137 -12.19 5.14 -13.93
N ILE A 138 -11.22 5.90 -14.44
CA ILE A 138 -10.07 5.37 -15.17
C ILE A 138 -9.03 4.89 -14.15
N THR A 139 -8.67 3.61 -14.20
CA THR A 139 -7.50 3.15 -13.44
C THR A 139 -6.24 3.75 -14.07
N ILE A 140 -5.49 4.55 -13.33
CA ILE A 140 -4.25 5.20 -13.78
C ILE A 140 -3.08 4.25 -13.57
N TRP A 141 -3.06 3.59 -12.41
CA TRP A 141 -2.03 2.64 -12.02
C TRP A 141 -2.66 1.42 -11.33
N ASN A 142 -2.14 0.25 -11.64
CA ASN A 142 -2.52 -1.03 -11.03
C ASN A 142 -1.26 -1.87 -10.86
N GLY A 143 -0.91 -2.20 -9.63
CA GLY A 143 0.31 -2.93 -9.34
C GLY A 143 0.24 -3.78 -8.09
N SER A 144 1.23 -4.64 -7.95
CA SER A 144 1.47 -5.45 -6.77
C SER A 144 2.90 -5.25 -6.30
N SER A 145 3.11 -5.18 -4.99
CA SER A 145 4.44 -5.14 -4.41
C SER A 145 4.57 -6.19 -3.32
N THR A 146 5.73 -6.86 -3.29
CA THR A 146 6.12 -7.79 -2.25
C THR A 146 7.42 -7.31 -1.63
N VAL A 147 7.44 -7.22 -0.30
CA VAL A 147 8.64 -6.94 0.48
C VAL A 147 8.98 -8.14 1.34
N GLY A 148 10.26 -8.40 1.52
CA GLY A 148 10.75 -9.44 2.41
C GLY A 148 12.02 -9.03 3.14
N THR A 149 12.23 -9.57 4.33
CA THR A 149 13.46 -9.37 5.12
C THR A 149 14.30 -10.65 5.17
N ASN A 150 15.63 -10.52 5.01
CA ASN A 150 16.54 -11.67 4.92
C ASN A 150 17.11 -12.12 6.30
N ARG A 151 16.28 -12.09 7.35
CA ARG A 151 16.71 -12.35 8.74
C ARG A 151 17.17 -13.78 9.02
N ARG A 152 16.92 -14.74 8.13
CA ARG A 152 17.48 -16.12 8.25
C ARG A 152 19.01 -16.14 8.39
N THR A 153 19.73 -15.11 7.96
CA THR A 153 21.20 -15.09 8.02
C THR A 153 21.78 -14.72 9.40
N LEU A 154 21.03 -14.05 10.28
CA LEU A 154 21.53 -13.66 11.61
C LEU A 154 21.27 -14.70 12.70
N ASN A 155 20.27 -15.57 12.53
CA ASN A 155 19.97 -16.62 13.51
C ASN A 155 20.91 -17.84 13.41
N ASN A 156 21.74 -17.93 12.37
CA ASN A 156 22.76 -18.98 12.24
C ASN A 156 23.98 -18.77 13.16
N GLN A 157 24.05 -17.67 13.93
CA GLN A 157 25.17 -17.39 14.83
C GLN A 157 24.84 -17.57 16.33
N THR A 158 23.61 -17.93 16.71
CA THR A 158 23.35 -18.36 18.09
C THR A 158 23.32 -19.89 18.17
N PRO A 159 24.30 -20.52 18.83
CA PRO A 159 24.35 -21.97 18.93
C PRO A 159 23.22 -22.50 19.82
N ASN A 160 22.37 -23.35 19.25
CA ASN A 160 21.72 -24.50 19.90
C ASN A 160 20.83 -24.31 21.15
N ASN A 161 20.30 -23.12 21.41
CA ASN A 161 19.20 -22.98 22.39
C ASN A 161 17.85 -23.24 21.72
N TRP A 162 17.48 -24.52 21.60
CA TRP A 162 16.16 -24.98 21.17
C TRP A 162 14.99 -24.46 22.02
N TRP A 163 15.28 -23.83 23.16
CA TRP A 163 14.33 -23.12 24.04
C TRP A 163 14.29 -21.60 23.81
N ALA A 164 14.90 -21.06 22.76
CA ALA A 164 14.74 -19.65 22.43
C ALA A 164 13.26 -19.40 22.09
N THR A 165 12.50 -18.98 23.10
CA THR A 165 11.09 -18.66 23.01
C THR A 165 10.94 -17.52 22.01
N TYR A 166 10.47 -17.84 20.81
CA TYR A 166 10.14 -16.82 19.81
C TYR A 166 9.04 -15.94 20.39
N THR A 167 9.38 -14.71 20.78
CA THR A 167 8.37 -13.77 21.26
C THR A 167 7.62 -13.19 20.05
N PRO A 168 6.28 -13.29 19.99
CA PRO A 168 5.49 -12.75 18.88
C PRO A 168 5.73 -11.25 18.61
N ASN A 169 6.24 -10.52 19.61
CA ASN A 169 6.61 -9.10 19.50
C ASN A 169 7.85 -8.83 18.63
N ASP A 170 8.61 -9.85 18.21
CA ASP A 170 9.78 -9.68 17.33
C ASP A 170 9.43 -9.59 15.84
N LEU A 171 8.15 -9.74 15.50
CA LEU A 171 7.66 -9.52 14.15
C LEU A 171 7.83 -8.04 13.79
N GLN A 172 8.77 -7.74 12.90
CA GLN A 172 8.99 -6.40 12.35
C GLN A 172 7.90 -6.00 11.35
N THR A 173 6.64 -6.24 11.68
CA THR A 173 5.49 -5.98 10.81
C THR A 173 5.45 -4.51 10.42
N ASN A 174 5.72 -3.59 11.34
CA ASN A 174 5.73 -2.15 11.05
C ASN A 174 6.78 -1.77 9.99
N LEU A 175 7.96 -2.40 10.06
CA LEU A 175 9.04 -2.17 9.10
C LEU A 175 8.67 -2.69 7.70
N LEU A 176 8.06 -3.88 7.63
CA LEU A 176 7.56 -4.43 6.37
C LEU A 176 6.43 -3.55 5.80
N ILE A 177 5.50 -3.07 6.63
CA ILE A 177 4.42 -2.16 6.21
C ILE A 177 4.99 -0.85 5.66
N GLU A 178 5.94 -0.24 6.37
CA GLU A 178 6.60 0.99 5.94
C GLU A 178 7.32 0.80 4.61
N LYS A 179 8.11 -0.27 4.49
CA LYS A 179 8.83 -0.57 3.25
C LYS A 179 7.88 -0.86 2.10
N LEU A 180 6.79 -1.60 2.35
CA LEU A 180 5.77 -1.89 1.35
C LEU A 180 5.11 -0.61 0.84
N ALA A 181 4.78 0.33 1.74
CA ALA A 181 4.23 1.63 1.36
C ALA A 181 5.20 2.40 0.45
N GLN A 182 6.48 2.45 0.82
CA GLN A 182 7.53 3.08 -0.01
C GLN A 182 7.58 2.44 -1.40
N CYS A 183 7.62 1.10 -1.50
CA CYS A 183 7.68 0.41 -2.78
C CYS A 183 6.44 0.68 -3.64
N LEU A 184 5.24 0.76 -3.05
CA LEU A 184 4.00 1.04 -3.77
C LEU A 184 3.94 2.48 -4.28
N VAL A 185 4.30 3.47 -3.45
CA VAL A 185 4.34 4.88 -3.88
C VAL A 185 5.40 5.09 -4.94
N GLN A 186 6.60 4.53 -4.74
CA GLN A 186 7.67 4.62 -5.73
C GLN A 186 7.25 4.02 -7.08
N ASP A 187 6.62 2.85 -7.09
CA ASP A 187 6.11 2.23 -8.32
C ASP A 187 5.00 3.04 -8.99
N ALA A 188 4.12 3.67 -8.21
CA ALA A 188 3.03 4.52 -8.73
C ALA A 188 3.52 5.87 -9.29
N LEU A 189 4.64 6.39 -8.78
CA LEU A 189 5.19 7.69 -9.18
C LEU A 189 6.22 7.60 -10.32
N LEU A 190 7.04 6.56 -10.35
CA LEU A 190 8.15 6.48 -11.31
C LEU A 190 7.67 6.23 -12.74
N ASP A 191 8.32 6.92 -13.68
CA ASP A 191 8.12 6.78 -15.12
C ASP A 191 8.92 5.59 -15.72
N GLU A 192 10.01 5.19 -15.07
CA GLU A 192 10.97 4.24 -15.66
C GLU A 192 10.63 2.78 -15.35
N VAL A 193 10.34 2.01 -16.41
CA VAL A 193 10.63 0.58 -16.46
C VAL A 193 12.14 0.49 -16.68
N THR A 194 12.93 0.20 -15.64
CA THR A 194 14.27 -0.33 -15.90
C THR A 194 14.08 -1.69 -16.56
N PRO A 195 14.40 -1.87 -17.85
CA PRO A 195 14.37 -3.21 -18.43
C PRO A 195 15.36 -4.08 -17.67
N GLU A 196 14.89 -5.25 -17.18
CA GLU A 196 15.76 -6.30 -16.65
C GLU A 196 16.72 -6.84 -17.71
#